data_AF-A0A1C5E9B1-F1
#
_entry.id   AF-A0A1C5E9B1-F1
#
_cell.length_a   1.000
_cell.length_b   1.000
_cell.length_c   1.000
_cell.angle_alpha   90.00
_cell.angle_beta   90.00
_cell.angle_gamma   90.00
#
_symmetry.space_group_name_H-M   'P 1'
#
loop_
_entity.id
_entity.type
_entity.pdbx_description
1 polymer ?
#
loop_
_entity_poly.entity_id
_entity_poly.type
_entity_poly.pdbx_seq_one_letter_code
_entity_poly.pdbx_strand_id
1 'polypeptide(L)'
;MSDQPTGLTPEIVNAIIRDPSSPLYPSQITVFCDHCGTEKTADYMVSEDMTRAQRLGVARKHLVNNEGWEHDADTGDDFCPEHASTTA
;
A
#
# COMPACT_ATOMS: atom_id res chain seq x y z
N MET A 1 14.17 -2.12 1.57
CA MET A 1 12.70 -2.12 1.55
C MET A 1 12.26 -2.82 2.81
N SER A 2 11.55 -2.14 3.72
CA SER A 2 11.00 -2.81 4.88
C SER A 2 9.77 -3.59 4.43
N ASP A 3 9.90 -4.92 4.37
CA ASP A 3 8.75 -5.80 4.28
C ASP A 3 7.83 -5.47 5.45
N GLN A 4 6.64 -4.97 5.16
CA GLN A 4 5.59 -4.85 6.17
C GLN A 4 5.38 -6.25 6.75
N PRO A 5 5.45 -6.44 8.07
CA PRO A 5 5.20 -7.74 8.66
C PRO A 5 3.84 -8.24 8.18
N THR A 6 3.83 -9.47 7.67
CA THR A 6 2.63 -10.13 7.14
C THR A 6 1.55 -10.14 8.22
N GLY A 7 0.50 -9.34 8.03
CA GLY A 7 -0.58 -9.17 8.99
C GLY A 7 -0.23 -8.20 10.12
N LEU A 8 -0.48 -6.91 9.90
CA LEU A 8 -0.57 -5.92 10.99
C LEU A 8 -1.85 -6.21 11.79
N THR A 9 -1.77 -7.12 12.75
CA THR A 9 -2.90 -7.36 13.66
C THR A 9 -3.17 -6.11 14.50
N PRO A 10 -4.39 -5.91 15.01
CA PRO A 10 -4.69 -4.78 15.89
C PRO A 10 -3.71 -4.65 17.07
N GLU A 11 -3.23 -5.77 17.60
CA GLU A 11 -2.25 -5.81 18.70
C GLU A 11 -0.88 -5.27 18.28
N ILE A 12 -0.40 -5.64 17.09
CA ILE A 12 0.86 -5.16 16.53
C ILE A 12 0.78 -3.66 16.25
N VAL A 13 -0.33 -3.20 15.65
CA VAL A 13 -0.57 -1.78 15.39
C VAL A 13 -0.61 -0.99 16.70
N ASN A 14 -1.33 -1.48 17.70
CA ASN A 14 -1.42 -0.83 19.00
C ASN A 14 -0.08 -0.81 19.75
N ALA A 15 0.75 -1.86 19.61
CA ALA A 15 2.10 -1.88 20.16
C ALA A 15 3.00 -0.82 19.50
N ILE A 16 2.93 -0.69 18.17
CA ILE A 16 3.66 0.32 17.39
C ILE A 16 3.23 1.74 17.79
N ILE A 17 1.93 2.02 17.83
CA ILE A 17 1.39 3.35 18.14
C ILE A 17 1.78 3.79 19.57
N ARG A 18 1.94 2.83 20.49
CA ARG A 18 2.33 3.09 21.88
C ARG A 18 3.83 3.18 22.09
N ASP A 19 4.64 2.77 21.12
CA ASP A 19 6.09 2.88 21.18
C ASP A 19 6.51 4.28 20.68
N PRO A 20 6.94 5.19 21.58
CA PRO A 20 7.34 6.53 21.19
C PRO A 20 8.64 6.56 20.39
N SER A 21 9.37 5.44 20.30
CA SER A 21 10.58 5.30 19.50
C SER A 21 10.34 4.67 18.13
N SER A 22 9.11 4.21 17.86
CA SER A 22 8.75 3.65 16.56
C SER A 22 8.75 4.74 15.49
N PRO A 23 9.47 4.55 14.36
CA PRO A 23 9.40 5.47 13.23
C PRO A 23 8.13 5.27 12.38
N LEU A 24 7.31 4.27 12.71
CA LEU A 24 6.12 3.89 11.95
C LEU A 24 4.87 4.62 12.43
N TYR A 25 4.08 5.13 11.49
CA TYR A 25 2.78 5.74 11.75
C TYR A 25 1.76 5.34 10.67
N PRO A 26 0.46 5.35 11.01
CA PRO A 26 -0.59 5.10 10.02
C PRO A 26 -0.72 6.29 9.07
N SER A 27 -0.76 6.00 7.77
CA SER A 27 -1.06 6.96 6.72
C SER A 27 -2.20 6.43 5.87
N GLN A 28 -3.25 7.24 5.71
CA GLN A 28 -4.29 6.95 4.73
C GLN A 28 -3.73 7.22 3.32
N ILE A 29 -3.92 6.27 2.42
CA ILE A 29 -3.49 6.37 1.02
C ILE A 29 -4.65 5.94 0.13
N THR A 30 -4.92 6.73 -0.91
CA THR A 30 -5.87 6.40 -1.97
C THR A 30 -5.09 6.09 -3.24
N VAL A 31 -5.34 4.91 -3.81
CA VAL A 31 -4.86 4.50 -5.14
C VAL A 31 -6.02 4.58 -6.10
N PHE A 32 -5.77 5.12 -7.30
CA PHE A 32 -6.78 5.28 -8.35
C PHE A 32 -6.44 4.34 -9.48
N CYS A 33 -7.45 3.75 -10.11
CA CYS A 33 -7.25 3.07 -11.38
C CYS A 33 -7.09 4.09 -12.49
N ASP A 34 -5.97 4.05 -13.22
CA ASP A 34 -5.69 4.98 -14.31
C ASP A 34 -6.58 4.77 -15.55
N HIS A 35 -7.28 3.62 -15.64
CA HIS A 35 -8.24 3.35 -16.71
C HIS A 35 -9.64 3.91 -16.42
N CYS A 36 -10.21 3.61 -15.25
CA CYS A 36 -11.62 3.91 -14.94
C CYS A 36 -11.85 4.85 -13.76
N GLY A 37 -10.79 5.25 -13.05
CA GLY A 37 -10.87 6.14 -11.88
C GLY A 37 -11.37 5.48 -10.60
N THR A 38 -11.65 4.17 -10.59
CA THR A 38 -12.01 3.43 -9.37
C THR A 38 -10.97 3.66 -8.29
N GLU A 39 -11.43 3.98 -7.09
CA GLU A 39 -10.56 4.32 -5.96
C GLU A 39 -10.47 3.17 -4.97
N LYS A 40 -9.28 3.01 -4.38
CA LYS A 40 -9.10 2.22 -3.17
C LYS A 40 -8.38 3.02 -2.12
N THR A 41 -9.10 3.31 -1.03
CA THR A 41 -8.57 4.01 0.14
C THR A 41 -8.40 3.02 1.30
N ALA A 42 -7.24 3.03 1.93
CA ALA A 42 -6.97 2.28 3.15
C ALA A 42 -5.85 2.92 3.98
N ASP A 43 -5.69 2.47 5.22
CA ASP A 43 -4.60 2.88 6.10
C ASP A 43 -3.43 1.91 5.98
N TYR A 44 -2.23 2.45 5.82
CA TYR A 44 -0.98 1.70 5.72
C TYR A 44 0.01 2.21 6.75
N MET A 45 0.78 1.31 7.36
CA MET A 45 1.88 1.71 8.22
C MET A 45 3.10 2.06 7.36
N VAL A 46 3.55 3.30 7.47
CA VAL A 46 4.72 3.84 6.75
C VAL A 46 5.74 4.38 7.74
N SER A 47 6.99 4.56 7.29
CA SER A 47 8.06 5.18 8.10
C SER A 47 8.26 6.65 7.73
N GLU A 48 8.70 7.46 8.69
CA GLU A 48 9.07 8.87 8.48
C GLU A 48 10.12 9.04 7.38
N ASP A 49 11.08 8.11 7.29
CA ASP A 49 12.17 8.12 6.31
C ASP A 49 11.73 7.72 4.89
N MET A 50 10.48 7.25 4.71
CA MET A 50 9.98 6.89 3.39
C MET A 50 9.64 8.12 2.57
N THR A 51 10.14 8.15 1.33
CA THR A 51 9.68 9.09 0.30
C THR A 51 8.22 8.83 -0.06
N ARG A 52 7.56 9.81 -0.69
CA ARG A 52 6.18 9.66 -1.18
C ARG A 52 6.00 8.44 -2.08
N ALA A 53 6.96 8.17 -2.97
CA ALA A 53 6.93 7.02 -3.87
C ALA A 53 7.03 5.69 -3.12
N GLN A 54 7.87 5.62 -2.08
CA GLN A 54 7.99 4.43 -1.23
C GLN A 54 6.71 4.16 -0.44
N ARG A 55 6.03 5.20 0.06
CA ARG A 55 4.73 5.08 0.74
C ARG A 55 3.66 4.56 -0.20
N LEU A 56 3.58 5.10 -1.42
CA LEU A 56 2.68 4.59 -2.46
C LEU A 56 2.99 3.13 -2.82
N GLY A 57 4.27 2.76 -2.87
CA GLY A 57 4.71 1.38 -3.09
C GLY A 57 4.20 0.39 -2.03
N VAL A 58 4.03 0.82 -0.77
CA VAL A 58 3.41 -0.02 0.28
C VAL A 58 1.95 -0.31 -0.07
N ALA A 59 1.19 0.71 -0.46
CA ALA A 59 -0.21 0.55 -0.89
C ALA A 59 -0.30 -0.36 -2.13
N ARG A 60 0.47 -0.07 -3.19
CA ARG A 60 0.51 -0.87 -4.42
C ARG A 60 0.83 -2.34 -4.14
N LYS A 61 1.88 -2.62 -3.35
CA LYS A 61 2.24 -4.00 -2.97
C LYS A 61 1.11 -4.71 -2.24
N HIS A 62 0.39 -4.02 -1.35
CA HIS A 62 -0.76 -4.61 -0.66
C HIS A 62 -1.89 -4.94 -1.64
N LEU A 63 -2.25 -3.99 -2.50
CA LEU A 63 -3.35 -4.16 -3.46
C LEU A 63 -3.07 -5.28 -4.47
N VAL A 64 -1.85 -5.36 -4.98
CA VAL A 64 -1.41 -6.44 -5.87
C VAL A 64 -1.48 -7.80 -5.17
N ASN A 65 -0.94 -7.90 -3.96
CA ASN A 65 -0.83 -9.20 -3.27
C ASN A 65 -2.13 -9.71 -2.66
N ASN A 66 -3.10 -8.83 -2.36
CA ASN A 66 -4.28 -9.19 -1.56
C ASN A 66 -5.61 -8.85 -2.23
N GLU A 67 -5.64 -7.88 -3.14
CA GLU A 67 -6.88 -7.33 -3.67
C GLU A 67 -7.02 -7.48 -5.19
N GLY A 68 -6.05 -8.11 -5.86
CA GLY A 68 -6.11 -8.38 -7.30
C GLY A 68 -5.90 -7.17 -8.19
N TRP A 69 -5.32 -6.09 -7.65
CA TRP A 69 -4.89 -4.96 -8.45
C TRP A 69 -3.63 -5.29 -9.23
N GLU A 70 -3.33 -4.50 -10.25
CA GLU A 70 -2.09 -4.56 -11.01
C GLU A 70 -1.40 -3.21 -10.98
N HIS A 71 -0.07 -3.23 -10.98
CA HIS A 71 0.76 -2.04 -11.10
C HIS A 71 1.81 -2.26 -12.19
N ASP A 72 1.80 -1.42 -13.22
CA ASP A 72 2.81 -1.40 -14.27
C ASP A 72 4.02 -0.56 -13.79
N ALA A 73 5.16 -1.22 -13.63
CA ALA A 73 6.38 -0.57 -13.15
C ALA A 73 7.06 0.32 -14.20
N ASP A 74 6.80 0.10 -15.50
CA ASP A 74 7.38 0.85 -16.60
C ASP A 74 6.60 2.15 -16.85
N THR A 75 5.27 2.11 -16.86
CA THR A 75 4.42 3.30 -17.05
C THR A 75 4.11 4.02 -15.74
N GLY A 76 4.08 3.29 -14.63
CA GLY A 76 3.66 3.80 -13.34
C GLY A 76 2.15 3.65 -13.09
N ASP A 77 1.41 3.06 -14.01
CA ASP A 77 -0.06 2.95 -13.97
C ASP A 77 -0.53 1.93 -12.92
N ASP A 78 -1.70 2.18 -12.36
CA ASP A 78 -2.42 1.30 -11.45
C ASP A 78 -3.75 0.85 -12.09
N PHE A 79 -4.01 -0.46 -12.10
CA PHE A 79 -5.24 -1.03 -12.64
C PHE A 79 -6.03 -1.74 -11.55
N CYS A 80 -7.32 -1.41 -11.45
CA CYS A 80 -8.23 -2.13 -10.57
C CYS A 80 -8.45 -3.56 -11.08
N PRO A 81 -9.02 -4.47 -10.27
CA PRO A 81 -9.16 -5.87 -10.64
C PRO A 81 -9.99 -6.13 -11.92
N GLU A 82 -10.82 -5.18 -12.34
CA GLU A 82 -11.59 -5.28 -13.59
C GLU A 82 -10.74 -4.94 -14.84
N HIS A 83 -9.67 -4.17 -14.67
CA HIS A 83 -8.78 -3.70 -15.75
C HIS A 83 -7.35 -4.23 -15.61
N ALA A 84 -7.06 -4.98 -14.54
CA ALA A 84 -5.85 -5.76 -14.40
C ALA A 84 -5.78 -6.74 -15.57
N SER A 85 -4.77 -6.56 -16.42
CA SER A 85 -4.56 -7.39 -17.59
C SER A 85 -3.82 -8.63 -17.10
N THR A 86 -4.55 -9.67 -16.70
CA THR A 86 -3.97 -10.93 -16.21
C THR A 86 -2.88 -11.43 -17.16
N THR A 87 -1.64 -11.04 -16.91
CA THR A 87 -0.47 -11.56 -17.59
C THR A 87 -0.01 -12.70 -16.69
N ALA A 88 -0.53 -13.89 -17.03
CA ALA A 88 -0.13 -15.17 -16.47
C ALA A 88 1.37 -15.45 -16.69
#